data_AF-A0A8J2WZ09-F1
#
_entry.id   AF-A0A8J2WZ09-F1
#
_cell.length_a   1.000
_cell.length_b   1.000
_cell.length_c   1.000
_cell.angle_alpha   90.00
_cell.angle_beta   90.00
_cell.angle_gamma   90.00
#
_symmetry.space_group_name_H-M   'P 1'
#
loop_
_entity.id
_entity.type
_entity.pdbx_description
1 polymer ?
#
loop_
_entity_poly.entity_id
_entity_poly.type
_entity_poly.pdbx_seq_one_letter_code
_entity_poly.pdbx_strand_id
1 'polypeptide(L)'
;MVLQELGGKLTAALQKMQSVTVISEEVLDKMLKDIAAALLEADVNVRVVGQLRKAIKTRAALEEEVAGANRRKLIQRAVVDELVNIVDPGVTPHEVKKGKPNVIMFVGLQGAGKTTTIAKFANYYQRKGFKCCMVCADTFRAGAYDQLKQNATKLRCPFYGSYTEADPVAIAAEGVAQFRKEKYEVIIVDTSGRHRQEAALFEEMQEIRVAIEPDNVVFVLDATQGQAVHEQATSFHEAIDIGSVVVTKLDGHAKGGGALSAVAATGAPILFLGSGEHFDDFEPFVARSFVSRLLGMGDMSTLVKQIKDTIGDDKNDEMMEKFSKGEFTLRDMYEQFENVMKLGPLSKVMAMIPGIPQMGGEGDEGGNRLKRFMYMMDSMTDDELDGRVDLNRAPSRVDRVARGSGTHPMEVQMLLRCHKQFEGVVTKMGKSGLMKGGDEQMVKHGASIKSSRRVSMPSTPSTRRRLSHRSIRSARSRRAPDSLVDLRTGQADAAQPQSSAPAAPQDHGPAHVAADGRGAKPHEHDEADERARGEGGEVSNTHRYYW
;
A
#
# COMPACT_ATOMS: atom_id res chain seq x y z
N MET A 1 -1.12 -15.51 4.44
CA MET A 1 -1.91 -14.39 3.86
C MET A 1 -2.37 -14.77 2.46
N VAL A 2 -3.56 -14.35 2.03
CA VAL A 2 -4.14 -14.81 0.74
C VAL A 2 -3.37 -14.28 -0.48
N LEU A 3 -2.74 -13.11 -0.38
CA LEU A 3 -1.77 -12.62 -1.39
C LEU A 3 -0.60 -13.60 -1.62
N GLN A 4 -0.15 -14.34 -0.59
CA GLN A 4 0.89 -15.36 -0.75
C GLN A 4 0.36 -16.62 -1.47
N GLU A 5 -0.95 -16.90 -1.37
CA GLU A 5 -1.59 -18.02 -2.06
C GLU A 5 -1.79 -17.70 -3.55
N LEU A 6 -2.32 -16.52 -3.87
CA LEU A 6 -2.33 -16.01 -5.25
C LEU A 6 -0.92 -16.00 -5.84
N GLY A 7 0.04 -15.48 -5.07
CA GLY A 7 1.46 -15.50 -5.42
C GLY A 7 1.99 -16.89 -5.72
N GLY A 8 1.77 -17.85 -4.82
CA GLY A 8 2.15 -19.25 -5.00
C GLY A 8 1.53 -19.89 -6.25
N LYS A 9 0.26 -19.61 -6.55
CA LYS A 9 -0.44 -20.10 -7.76
C LYS A 9 0.15 -19.50 -9.04
N LEU A 10 0.41 -18.19 -9.07
CA LEU A 10 1.05 -17.50 -10.21
C LEU A 10 2.48 -18.01 -10.44
N THR A 11 3.27 -18.14 -9.37
CA THR A 11 4.65 -18.63 -9.44
C THR A 11 4.72 -20.11 -9.82
N ALA A 12 3.77 -20.94 -9.37
CA ALA A 12 3.63 -22.32 -9.83
C ALA A 12 3.29 -22.39 -11.33
N ALA A 13 2.42 -21.51 -11.85
CA ALA A 13 2.12 -21.45 -13.29
C ALA A 13 3.37 -21.06 -14.12
N LEU A 14 4.17 -20.10 -13.65
CA LEU A 14 5.44 -19.72 -14.27
C LEU A 14 6.49 -20.85 -14.19
N GLN A 15 6.58 -21.57 -13.06
CA GLN A 15 7.48 -22.72 -12.89
C GLN A 15 7.12 -23.90 -13.80
N LYS A 16 5.81 -24.17 -14.00
CA LYS A 16 5.35 -25.17 -14.99
C LYS A 16 5.87 -24.84 -16.40
N MET A 17 5.89 -23.57 -16.81
CA MET A 17 6.47 -23.18 -18.10
C MET A 17 8.00 -23.34 -18.14
N GLN A 18 8.70 -23.11 -17.02
CA GLN A 18 10.15 -23.24 -16.96
C GLN A 18 10.63 -24.69 -17.15
N SER A 19 9.86 -25.70 -16.72
CA SER A 19 10.22 -27.12 -16.85
C SER A 19 9.98 -27.72 -18.24
N VAL A 20 9.18 -27.09 -19.11
CA VAL A 20 8.89 -27.60 -20.47
C VAL A 20 10.04 -27.25 -21.43
N THR A 21 10.57 -28.26 -22.13
CA THR A 21 11.74 -28.13 -23.03
C THR A 21 11.52 -27.19 -24.21
N VAL A 22 10.32 -27.22 -24.82
CA VAL A 22 9.91 -26.39 -25.96
C VAL A 22 8.58 -25.71 -25.61
N ILE A 23 8.54 -24.38 -25.69
CA ILE A 23 7.29 -23.63 -25.53
C ILE A 23 6.53 -23.69 -26.87
N SER A 24 5.34 -24.30 -26.87
CA SER A 24 4.34 -24.15 -27.94
C SER A 24 3.31 -23.09 -27.56
N GLU A 25 2.48 -22.63 -28.52
CA GLU A 25 1.36 -21.75 -28.18
C GLU A 25 0.38 -22.43 -27.21
N GLU A 26 0.17 -23.74 -27.32
CA GLU A 26 -0.67 -24.52 -26.39
C GLU A 26 -0.17 -24.45 -24.94
N VAL A 27 1.16 -24.51 -24.74
CA VAL A 27 1.80 -24.39 -23.42
C VAL A 27 1.62 -22.97 -22.87
N LEU A 28 1.80 -21.95 -23.72
CA LEU A 28 1.54 -20.55 -23.36
C LEU A 28 0.07 -20.34 -22.98
N ASP A 29 -0.88 -20.85 -23.77
CA ASP A 29 -2.31 -20.65 -23.53
C ASP A 29 -2.82 -21.46 -22.32
N LYS A 30 -2.18 -22.60 -22.01
CA LYS A 30 -2.41 -23.33 -20.75
C LYS A 30 -1.89 -22.54 -19.54
N MET A 31 -0.68 -21.99 -19.60
CA MET A 31 -0.15 -21.11 -18.55
C MET A 31 -1.04 -19.88 -18.34
N LEU A 32 -1.52 -19.25 -19.42
CA LEU A 32 -2.44 -18.11 -19.35
C LEU A 32 -3.82 -18.47 -18.77
N LYS A 33 -4.28 -19.72 -18.94
CA LYS A 33 -5.49 -20.23 -18.24
C LYS A 33 -5.23 -20.45 -16.75
N ASP A 34 -4.10 -21.06 -16.37
CA ASP A 34 -3.72 -21.24 -14.96
C ASP A 34 -3.61 -19.87 -14.23
N ILE A 35 -2.97 -18.88 -14.86
CA ILE A 35 -2.86 -17.50 -14.35
C ILE A 35 -4.23 -16.83 -14.25
N ALA A 36 -5.07 -16.94 -15.28
CA ALA A 36 -6.41 -16.36 -15.27
C ALA A 36 -7.30 -16.98 -14.19
N ALA A 37 -7.23 -18.31 -13.97
CA ALA A 37 -7.95 -18.98 -12.90
C ALA A 37 -7.50 -18.47 -11.52
N ALA A 38 -6.19 -18.37 -11.26
CA ALA A 38 -5.68 -17.85 -9.99
C ALA A 38 -6.14 -16.40 -9.70
N LEU A 39 -6.17 -15.54 -10.72
CA LEU A 39 -6.65 -14.16 -10.59
C LEU A 39 -8.18 -14.09 -10.36
N LEU A 40 -8.95 -14.96 -10.99
CA LEU A 40 -10.40 -15.06 -10.78
C LEU A 40 -10.75 -15.62 -9.39
N GLU A 41 -10.01 -16.62 -8.90
CA GLU A 41 -10.12 -17.10 -7.51
C GLU A 41 -9.80 -15.99 -6.49
N ALA A 42 -8.88 -15.09 -6.83
CA ALA A 42 -8.55 -13.89 -6.07
C ALA A 42 -9.51 -12.70 -6.30
N ASP A 43 -10.67 -12.94 -6.91
CA ASP A 43 -11.73 -11.96 -7.21
C ASP A 43 -11.28 -10.72 -8.02
N VAL A 44 -10.27 -10.87 -8.89
CA VAL A 44 -9.92 -9.85 -9.90
C VAL A 44 -11.02 -9.79 -10.96
N ASN A 45 -11.39 -8.58 -11.39
CA ASN A 45 -12.50 -8.40 -12.34
C ASN A 45 -12.31 -9.20 -13.65
N VAL A 46 -13.35 -9.93 -14.07
CA VAL A 46 -13.31 -10.80 -15.26
C VAL A 46 -12.87 -10.06 -16.54
N ARG A 47 -13.27 -8.78 -16.69
CA ARG A 47 -12.89 -7.94 -17.85
C ARG A 47 -11.39 -7.65 -17.83
N VAL A 48 -10.84 -7.34 -16.66
CA VAL A 48 -9.41 -7.06 -16.44
C VAL A 48 -8.56 -8.31 -16.69
N VAL A 49 -9.00 -9.48 -16.22
CA VAL A 49 -8.32 -10.77 -16.50
C VAL A 49 -8.35 -11.10 -18.01
N GLY A 50 -9.46 -10.82 -18.69
CA GLY A 50 -9.57 -10.97 -20.15
C GLY A 50 -8.65 -10.03 -20.93
N GLN A 51 -8.55 -8.77 -20.51
CA GLN A 51 -7.62 -7.77 -21.06
C GLN A 51 -6.17 -8.19 -20.85
N LEU A 52 -5.78 -8.60 -19.64
CA LEU A 52 -4.45 -9.10 -19.31
C LEU A 52 -4.02 -10.27 -20.21
N ARG A 53 -4.88 -11.29 -20.37
CA ARG A 53 -4.57 -12.45 -21.23
C ARG A 53 -4.39 -12.04 -22.70
N LYS A 54 -5.13 -11.04 -23.18
CA LYS A 54 -4.94 -10.48 -24.54
C LYS A 54 -3.62 -9.72 -24.66
N ALA A 55 -3.31 -8.84 -23.71
CA ALA A 55 -2.08 -8.04 -23.69
C ALA A 55 -0.82 -8.94 -23.69
N ILE A 56 -0.77 -9.94 -22.81
CA ILE A 56 0.37 -10.89 -22.75
C ILE A 56 0.50 -11.67 -24.06
N LYS A 57 -0.61 -12.15 -24.67
CA LYS A 57 -0.53 -12.83 -25.98
C LYS A 57 0.06 -11.93 -27.07
N THR A 58 -0.45 -10.70 -27.22
CA THR A 58 0.06 -9.75 -28.22
C THR A 58 1.54 -9.42 -27.99
N ARG A 59 1.95 -9.21 -26.74
CA ARG A 59 3.33 -8.88 -26.38
C ARG A 59 4.29 -10.06 -26.57
N ALA A 60 3.89 -11.27 -26.19
CA ALA A 60 4.71 -12.47 -26.40
C ALA A 60 4.97 -12.72 -27.90
N ALA A 61 3.97 -12.52 -28.77
CA ALA A 61 4.15 -12.65 -30.21
C ALA A 61 5.13 -11.60 -30.78
N LEU A 62 5.05 -10.34 -30.31
CA LEU A 62 5.96 -9.27 -30.74
C LEU A 62 7.41 -9.47 -30.25
N GLU A 63 7.60 -9.95 -29.03
CA GLU A 63 8.94 -10.22 -28.49
C GLU A 63 9.61 -11.47 -29.12
N GLU A 64 8.83 -12.37 -29.75
CA GLU A 64 9.35 -13.55 -30.46
C GLU A 64 10.04 -13.23 -31.80
N GLU A 65 9.64 -12.19 -32.52
CA GLU A 65 10.30 -11.76 -33.77
C GLU A 65 11.71 -11.18 -33.54
N VAL A 66 11.99 -10.72 -32.31
CA VAL A 66 13.16 -9.88 -31.99
C VAL A 66 14.30 -10.65 -31.33
N ALA A 67 14.02 -11.76 -30.62
CA ALA A 67 14.99 -12.34 -29.68
C ALA A 67 15.07 -13.88 -29.69
N GLY A 68 16.11 -14.39 -30.36
CA GLY A 68 16.51 -15.79 -30.28
C GLY A 68 16.95 -16.23 -28.86
N ALA A 69 16.88 -17.54 -28.62
CA ALA A 69 17.46 -18.25 -27.47
C ALA A 69 16.93 -17.96 -26.03
N ASN A 70 15.97 -17.05 -25.78
CA ASN A 70 15.43 -16.88 -24.40
C ASN A 70 13.92 -16.62 -24.24
N ARG A 71 13.09 -17.20 -25.11
CA ARG A 71 11.61 -17.14 -25.09
C ARG A 71 10.96 -17.29 -23.69
N ARG A 72 11.50 -18.17 -22.82
CA ARG A 72 11.04 -18.34 -21.42
C ARG A 72 11.10 -17.03 -20.61
N LYS A 73 12.23 -16.31 -20.67
CA LYS A 73 12.45 -15.07 -19.93
C LYS A 73 11.63 -13.90 -20.49
N LEU A 74 11.41 -13.88 -21.82
CA LEU A 74 10.56 -12.89 -22.48
C LEU A 74 9.10 -13.04 -22.02
N ILE A 75 8.53 -14.26 -22.08
CA ILE A 75 7.15 -14.50 -21.61
C ILE A 75 7.02 -14.21 -20.11
N GLN A 76 7.98 -14.63 -19.27
CA GLN A 76 7.97 -14.29 -17.85
C GLN A 76 8.03 -12.77 -17.62
N ARG A 77 8.86 -12.04 -18.38
CA ARG A 77 8.90 -10.57 -18.32
C ARG A 77 7.59 -9.94 -18.78
N ALA A 78 7.00 -10.40 -19.87
CA ALA A 78 5.71 -9.89 -20.35
C ALA A 78 4.60 -10.10 -19.31
N VAL A 79 4.54 -11.26 -18.65
CA VAL A 79 3.60 -11.49 -17.52
C VAL A 79 3.86 -10.49 -16.37
N VAL A 80 5.11 -10.27 -15.97
CA VAL A 80 5.45 -9.32 -14.90
C VAL A 80 5.12 -7.87 -15.29
N ASP A 81 5.52 -7.44 -16.50
CA ASP A 81 5.33 -6.07 -16.96
C ASP A 81 3.84 -5.78 -17.20
N GLU A 82 3.03 -6.71 -17.74
CA GLU A 82 1.58 -6.50 -17.87
C GLU A 82 0.83 -6.59 -16.52
N LEU A 83 1.31 -7.38 -15.54
CA LEU A 83 0.77 -7.32 -14.17
C LEU A 83 1.08 -5.97 -13.49
N VAL A 84 2.24 -5.37 -13.79
CA VAL A 84 2.57 -4.00 -13.36
C VAL A 84 1.66 -2.98 -14.03
N ASN A 85 1.43 -3.08 -15.35
CA ASN A 85 0.57 -2.15 -16.12
C ASN A 85 -0.90 -2.09 -15.63
N ILE A 86 -1.40 -3.08 -14.89
CA ILE A 86 -2.77 -3.07 -14.33
C ILE A 86 -2.84 -2.36 -12.97
N VAL A 87 -1.76 -2.34 -12.19
CA VAL A 87 -1.68 -1.59 -10.92
C VAL A 87 -1.03 -0.21 -11.05
N ASP A 88 -0.37 0.06 -12.18
CA ASP A 88 0.28 1.33 -12.50
C ASP A 88 -0.42 1.97 -13.70
N PRO A 89 -1.29 2.99 -13.49
CA PRO A 89 -1.98 3.66 -14.59
C PRO A 89 -1.08 4.64 -15.36
N GLY A 90 0.21 4.75 -15.02
CA GLY A 90 1.14 5.73 -15.60
C GLY A 90 0.90 7.17 -15.13
N VAL A 91 -0.13 7.40 -14.30
CA VAL A 91 -0.44 8.69 -13.67
C VAL A 91 0.50 8.90 -12.48
N THR A 92 1.19 10.05 -12.44
CA THR A 92 2.07 10.39 -11.31
C THR A 92 1.23 10.59 -10.04
N PRO A 93 1.54 9.89 -8.92
CA PRO A 93 0.89 10.11 -7.63
C PRO A 93 0.86 11.58 -7.20
N HIS A 94 -0.23 11.99 -6.54
CA HIS A 94 -0.31 13.32 -5.93
C HIS A 94 0.78 13.50 -4.85
N GLU A 95 1.65 14.49 -5.02
CA GLU A 95 2.70 14.82 -4.06
C GLU A 95 2.35 16.04 -3.20
N VAL A 96 2.29 15.81 -1.89
CA VAL A 96 2.01 16.78 -0.82
C VAL A 96 3.20 17.73 -0.64
N LYS A 97 2.99 19.03 -0.81
CA LYS A 97 4.05 20.05 -0.87
C LYS A 97 4.21 20.81 0.44
N LYS A 98 5.43 20.85 1.00
CA LYS A 98 5.74 21.67 2.19
C LYS A 98 5.58 23.16 1.92
N GLY A 99 5.30 23.92 2.98
CA GLY A 99 5.12 25.38 2.94
C GLY A 99 3.79 25.85 2.32
N LYS A 100 2.87 24.94 2.01
CA LYS A 100 1.51 25.22 1.54
C LYS A 100 0.52 24.28 2.24
N PRO A 101 -0.75 24.70 2.45
CA PRO A 101 -1.80 23.76 2.80
C PRO A 101 -2.08 22.84 1.60
N ASN A 102 -2.19 21.55 1.85
CA ASN A 102 -2.67 20.54 0.92
C ASN A 102 -3.93 19.93 1.56
N VAL A 103 -5.10 20.15 0.96
CA VAL A 103 -6.39 19.66 1.46
C VAL A 103 -6.69 18.31 0.80
N ILE A 104 -6.89 17.28 1.61
CA ILE A 104 -7.01 15.90 1.15
C ILE A 104 -8.30 15.30 1.68
N MET A 105 -9.25 15.06 0.77
CA MET A 105 -10.58 14.53 1.08
C MET A 105 -10.58 13.01 0.99
N PHE A 106 -10.96 12.32 2.06
CA PHE A 106 -10.99 10.86 2.14
C PHE A 106 -12.42 10.34 1.95
N VAL A 107 -12.68 9.71 0.81
CA VAL A 107 -13.96 9.13 0.42
C VAL A 107 -13.89 7.60 0.32
N GLY A 108 -15.04 6.94 0.29
CA GLY A 108 -15.13 5.48 0.21
C GLY A 108 -16.18 4.88 1.14
N LEU A 109 -16.43 3.59 0.93
CA LEU A 109 -17.55 2.83 1.47
C LEU A 109 -17.55 2.73 3.00
N GLN A 110 -18.71 2.40 3.57
CA GLN A 110 -18.82 2.03 4.98
C GLN A 110 -17.90 0.84 5.30
N GLY A 111 -17.23 0.89 6.46
CA GLY A 111 -16.33 -0.20 6.90
C GLY A 111 -14.99 -0.31 6.17
N ALA A 112 -14.73 0.47 5.11
CA ALA A 112 -13.48 0.42 4.33
C ALA A 112 -12.24 1.01 5.06
N GLY A 113 -12.39 1.47 6.31
CA GLY A 113 -11.27 1.86 7.18
C GLY A 113 -10.84 3.34 7.14
N LYS A 114 -11.62 4.25 6.52
CA LYS A 114 -11.26 5.68 6.34
C LYS A 114 -10.64 6.36 7.56
N THR A 115 -11.37 6.46 8.68
CA THR A 115 -10.90 7.12 9.92
C THR A 115 -9.57 6.55 10.45
N THR A 116 -9.33 5.24 10.27
CA THR A 116 -8.07 4.58 10.64
C THR A 116 -6.95 4.89 9.64
N THR A 117 -7.26 4.90 8.34
CA THR A 117 -6.36 5.29 7.25
C THR A 117 -5.93 6.75 7.38
N ILE A 118 -6.82 7.65 7.77
CA ILE A 118 -6.54 9.08 8.02
C ILE A 118 -5.56 9.26 9.17
N ALA A 119 -5.71 8.48 10.25
CA ALA A 119 -4.76 8.47 11.35
C ALA A 119 -3.36 7.99 10.91
N LYS A 120 -3.30 6.88 10.16
CA LYS A 120 -2.04 6.37 9.56
C LYS A 120 -1.40 7.38 8.60
N PHE A 121 -2.20 8.05 7.77
CA PHE A 121 -1.73 9.06 6.82
C PHE A 121 -1.18 10.29 7.53
N ALA A 122 -1.87 10.79 8.58
CA ALA A 122 -1.36 11.86 9.43
C ALA A 122 -0.02 11.48 10.08
N ASN A 123 0.06 10.29 10.71
CA ASN A 123 1.29 9.76 11.30
C ASN A 123 2.45 9.73 10.28
N TYR A 124 2.21 9.21 9.08
CA TYR A 124 3.21 9.12 8.02
C TYR A 124 3.78 10.49 7.60
N TYR A 125 2.94 11.50 7.41
CA TYR A 125 3.41 12.85 7.05
C TYR A 125 3.97 13.63 8.26
N GLN A 126 3.46 13.40 9.47
CA GLN A 126 3.98 13.96 10.71
C GLN A 126 5.40 13.42 11.01
N ARG A 127 5.65 12.12 10.79
CA ARG A 127 7.00 11.51 10.84
C ARG A 127 7.96 12.10 9.79
N LYS A 128 7.46 12.61 8.66
CA LYS A 128 8.23 13.40 7.68
C LYS A 128 8.36 14.89 8.04
N GLY A 129 7.92 15.29 9.22
CA GLY A 129 7.97 16.68 9.69
C GLY A 129 7.08 17.63 8.87
N PHE A 130 5.88 17.19 8.45
CA PHE A 130 4.82 18.07 7.97
C PHE A 130 3.88 18.43 9.13
N LYS A 131 3.29 19.62 9.10
CA LYS A 131 2.18 19.99 10.00
C LYS A 131 0.87 19.36 9.53
N CYS A 132 0.50 18.23 10.14
CA CYS A 132 -0.75 17.52 9.87
C CYS A 132 -1.89 17.97 10.81
N CYS A 133 -3.13 17.85 10.32
CA CYS A 133 -4.36 18.03 11.09
C CYS A 133 -5.52 17.23 10.45
N MET A 134 -6.60 17.00 11.21
CA MET A 134 -7.75 16.20 10.79
C MET A 134 -9.07 16.99 10.92
N VAL A 135 -10.03 16.76 10.02
CA VAL A 135 -11.39 17.32 10.09
C VAL A 135 -12.38 16.16 9.98
N CYS A 136 -13.30 16.02 10.94
CA CYS A 136 -14.33 15.00 10.91
C CYS A 136 -15.63 15.56 10.35
N ALA A 137 -15.99 15.15 9.13
CA ALA A 137 -17.25 15.44 8.45
C ALA A 137 -18.11 14.17 8.28
N ASP A 138 -17.95 13.19 9.18
CA ASP A 138 -18.81 12.02 9.30
C ASP A 138 -19.86 12.26 10.40
N THR A 139 -20.85 13.11 10.10
CA THR A 139 -21.94 13.45 11.02
C THR A 139 -22.99 12.33 11.16
N PHE A 140 -23.00 11.38 10.22
CA PHE A 140 -24.00 10.31 10.15
C PHE A 140 -23.72 9.14 11.10
N ARG A 141 -22.45 8.77 11.29
CA ARG A 141 -22.08 7.61 12.10
C ARG A 141 -21.86 8.00 13.57
N ALA A 142 -22.71 7.48 14.45
CA ALA A 142 -22.56 7.62 15.90
C ALA A 142 -21.13 7.25 16.37
N GLY A 143 -20.49 8.16 17.11
CA GLY A 143 -19.13 7.98 17.63
C GLY A 143 -17.99 8.15 16.60
N ALA A 144 -18.27 8.54 15.34
CA ALA A 144 -17.22 8.80 14.35
C ALA A 144 -16.25 9.90 14.79
N TYR A 145 -16.79 11.01 15.28
CA TYR A 145 -15.98 12.12 15.82
C TYR A 145 -15.14 11.66 17.03
N ASP A 146 -15.70 10.88 17.96
CA ASP A 146 -14.95 10.34 19.09
C ASP A 146 -13.86 9.35 18.67
N GLN A 147 -14.08 8.53 17.63
CA GLN A 147 -13.05 7.66 17.08
C GLN A 147 -11.89 8.48 16.47
N LEU A 148 -12.20 9.50 15.67
CA LEU A 148 -11.21 10.38 15.08
C LEU A 148 -10.44 11.15 16.17
N LYS A 149 -11.15 11.74 17.14
CA LYS A 149 -10.62 12.43 18.33
C LYS A 149 -9.68 11.54 19.14
N GLN A 150 -10.02 10.28 19.39
CA GLN A 150 -9.14 9.33 20.08
C GLN A 150 -7.86 9.05 19.29
N ASN A 151 -7.95 8.84 17.97
CA ASN A 151 -6.79 8.60 17.13
C ASN A 151 -5.88 9.84 17.02
N ALA A 152 -6.48 11.01 16.80
CA ALA A 152 -5.81 12.30 16.75
C ALA A 152 -5.08 12.61 18.08
N THR A 153 -5.73 12.36 19.22
CA THR A 153 -5.12 12.50 20.56
C THR A 153 -3.91 11.59 20.75
N LYS A 154 -4.00 10.31 20.36
CA LYS A 154 -2.87 9.35 20.44
C LYS A 154 -1.68 9.81 19.61
N LEU A 155 -1.92 10.42 18.45
CA LEU A 155 -0.88 10.94 17.54
C LEU A 155 -0.41 12.36 17.87
N ARG A 156 -1.05 13.05 18.83
CA ARG A 156 -0.89 14.50 19.07
C ARG A 156 -1.11 15.33 17.79
N CYS A 157 -2.06 14.89 16.97
CA CYS A 157 -2.47 15.56 15.75
C CYS A 157 -3.70 16.44 16.06
N PRO A 158 -3.69 17.75 15.74
CA PRO A 158 -4.87 18.61 15.91
C PRO A 158 -6.06 18.16 15.08
N PHE A 159 -7.28 18.32 15.61
CA PHE A 159 -8.51 17.86 14.97
C PHE A 159 -9.64 18.90 15.08
N TYR A 160 -10.55 18.89 14.10
CA TYR A 160 -11.80 19.65 14.06
C TYR A 160 -13.00 18.71 13.87
N GLY A 161 -14.16 19.13 14.35
CA GLY A 161 -15.44 18.40 14.26
C GLY A 161 -16.42 18.93 15.29
N SER A 162 -17.69 18.53 15.18
CA SER A 162 -18.77 19.00 16.06
C SER A 162 -19.56 17.84 16.66
N TYR A 163 -20.13 18.06 17.84
CA TYR A 163 -21.17 17.20 18.43
C TYR A 163 -22.59 17.75 18.18
N THR A 164 -22.71 18.97 17.66
CA THR A 164 -23.97 19.75 17.62
C THR A 164 -24.35 20.24 16.24
N GLU A 165 -23.36 20.40 15.35
CA GLU A 165 -23.61 20.66 13.93
C GLU A 165 -23.85 19.33 13.22
N ALA A 166 -24.87 19.28 12.36
CA ALA A 166 -25.28 18.13 11.59
C ALA A 166 -24.85 18.23 10.12
N ASP A 167 -24.64 19.44 9.60
CA ASP A 167 -24.17 19.67 8.23
C ASP A 167 -22.67 19.33 8.08
N PRO A 168 -22.31 18.28 7.30
CA PRO A 168 -20.91 17.95 7.05
C PRO A 168 -20.21 18.97 6.14
N VAL A 169 -20.95 19.75 5.33
CA VAL A 169 -20.39 20.79 4.45
C VAL A 169 -19.85 21.96 5.28
N ALA A 170 -20.66 22.50 6.19
CA ALA A 170 -20.23 23.52 7.15
C ALA A 170 -19.00 23.07 7.96
N ILE A 171 -19.04 21.88 8.58
CA ILE A 171 -17.93 21.37 9.41
C ILE A 171 -16.64 21.21 8.58
N ALA A 172 -16.75 20.71 7.35
CA ALA A 172 -15.60 20.57 6.46
C ALA A 172 -15.02 21.93 6.06
N ALA A 173 -15.87 22.89 5.67
CA ALA A 173 -15.46 24.24 5.27
C ALA A 173 -14.79 25.02 6.43
N GLU A 174 -15.41 25.01 7.61
CA GLU A 174 -14.86 25.68 8.80
C GLU A 174 -13.53 25.08 9.25
N GLY A 175 -13.44 23.75 9.36
CA GLY A 175 -12.22 23.07 9.78
C GLY A 175 -11.06 23.31 8.82
N VAL A 176 -11.33 23.25 7.51
CA VAL A 176 -10.33 23.57 6.48
C VAL A 176 -9.94 25.05 6.53
N ALA A 177 -10.88 25.97 6.73
CA ALA A 177 -10.59 27.39 6.86
C ALA A 177 -9.74 27.71 8.12
N GLN A 178 -10.05 27.09 9.27
CA GLN A 178 -9.25 27.24 10.49
C GLN A 178 -7.82 26.72 10.27
N PHE A 179 -7.64 25.51 9.77
CA PHE A 179 -6.30 24.93 9.61
C PHE A 179 -5.49 25.58 8.48
N ARG A 180 -6.13 26.09 7.41
CA ARG A 180 -5.48 26.99 6.43
C ARG A 180 -4.97 28.28 7.10
N LYS A 181 -5.76 28.89 8.00
CA LYS A 181 -5.37 30.10 8.77
C LYS A 181 -4.24 29.84 9.78
N GLU A 182 -4.25 28.69 10.45
CA GLU A 182 -3.20 28.28 11.41
C GLU A 182 -1.93 27.73 10.73
N LYS A 183 -1.90 27.67 9.39
CA LYS A 183 -0.77 27.25 8.56
C LYS A 183 -0.35 25.79 8.77
N TYR A 184 -1.34 24.90 8.80
CA TYR A 184 -1.11 23.47 8.61
C TYR A 184 -0.81 23.16 7.14
N GLU A 185 0.00 22.14 6.92
CA GLU A 185 0.47 21.74 5.58
C GLU A 185 -0.34 20.57 5.03
N VAL A 186 -0.88 19.70 5.88
CA VAL A 186 -1.69 18.55 5.49
C VAL A 186 -3.00 18.60 6.26
N ILE A 187 -4.09 18.87 5.54
CA ILE A 187 -5.44 19.04 6.10
C ILE A 187 -6.30 17.88 5.60
N ILE A 188 -6.59 16.93 6.47
CA ILE A 188 -7.20 15.65 6.08
C ILE A 188 -8.67 15.62 6.50
N VAL A 189 -9.59 15.45 5.54
CA VAL A 189 -11.04 15.47 5.81
C VAL A 189 -11.62 14.05 5.73
N ASP A 190 -12.15 13.55 6.84
CA ASP A 190 -12.87 12.26 6.93
C ASP A 190 -14.35 12.46 6.58
N THR A 191 -14.82 11.89 5.48
CA THR A 191 -16.25 11.95 5.12
C THR A 191 -17.03 10.79 5.71
N SER A 192 -18.35 10.94 5.73
CA SER A 192 -19.28 9.82 5.95
C SER A 192 -18.96 8.59 5.09
N GLY A 193 -19.19 7.38 5.62
CA GLY A 193 -18.93 6.10 4.93
C GLY A 193 -20.21 5.35 4.64
N ARG A 194 -20.61 5.27 3.37
CA ARG A 194 -21.98 4.92 2.97
C ARG A 194 -22.04 4.01 1.73
N HIS A 195 -23.24 3.62 1.31
CA HIS A 195 -23.49 2.63 0.25
C HIS A 195 -23.92 3.28 -1.08
N ARG A 196 -23.74 2.57 -2.21
CA ARG A 196 -23.90 3.09 -3.59
C ARG A 196 -25.35 3.41 -4.02
N GLN A 197 -26.33 3.28 -3.13
CA GLN A 197 -27.77 3.28 -3.48
C GLN A 197 -28.52 4.56 -3.15
N GLU A 198 -27.89 5.53 -2.47
CA GLU A 198 -28.53 6.79 -2.07
C GLU A 198 -27.90 7.95 -2.87
N ALA A 199 -28.65 8.51 -3.82
CA ALA A 199 -28.14 9.57 -4.72
C ALA A 199 -27.73 10.85 -3.96
N ALA A 200 -28.51 11.23 -2.95
CA ALA A 200 -28.28 12.40 -2.08
C ALA A 200 -26.90 12.41 -1.39
N LEU A 201 -26.21 11.27 -1.31
CA LEU A 201 -24.87 11.18 -0.75
C LEU A 201 -23.79 11.61 -1.73
N PHE A 202 -23.98 11.34 -3.02
CA PHE A 202 -23.08 11.83 -4.04
C PHE A 202 -23.24 13.34 -4.21
N GLU A 203 -24.44 13.86 -3.96
CA GLU A 203 -24.71 15.30 -3.81
C GLU A 203 -24.00 15.86 -2.55
N GLU A 204 -24.21 15.29 -1.34
CA GLU A 204 -23.49 15.66 -0.09
C GLU A 204 -21.95 15.71 -0.30
N MET A 205 -21.38 14.67 -0.92
CA MET A 205 -19.94 14.63 -1.17
C MET A 205 -19.49 15.64 -2.24
N GLN A 206 -20.28 15.91 -3.28
CA GLN A 206 -19.98 16.97 -4.25
C GLN A 206 -20.01 18.35 -3.61
N GLU A 207 -20.98 18.63 -2.73
CA GLU A 207 -21.08 19.89 -1.98
C GLU A 207 -19.87 20.08 -1.07
N ILE A 208 -19.44 19.04 -0.33
CA ILE A 208 -18.19 19.08 0.47
C ILE A 208 -16.98 19.38 -0.44
N ARG A 209 -16.85 18.73 -1.60
CA ARG A 209 -15.74 18.97 -2.56
C ARG A 209 -15.72 20.43 -3.05
N VAL A 210 -16.88 20.98 -3.38
CA VAL A 210 -17.01 22.38 -3.84
C VAL A 210 -16.69 23.36 -2.70
N ALA A 211 -17.08 23.06 -1.46
CA ALA A 211 -16.85 23.94 -0.32
C ALA A 211 -15.38 23.98 0.16
N ILE A 212 -14.63 22.88 0.08
CA ILE A 212 -13.25 22.80 0.59
C ILE A 212 -12.15 22.96 -0.48
N GLU A 213 -12.48 22.76 -1.75
CA GLU A 213 -11.53 22.72 -2.88
C GLU A 213 -10.31 21.81 -2.60
N PRO A 214 -10.49 20.47 -2.57
CA PRO A 214 -9.42 19.55 -2.19
C PRO A 214 -8.38 19.38 -3.29
N ASP A 215 -7.10 19.51 -2.94
CA ASP A 215 -5.95 19.25 -3.81
C ASP A 215 -5.84 17.77 -4.23
N ASN A 216 -6.46 16.86 -3.47
CA ASN A 216 -6.59 15.44 -3.82
C ASN A 216 -7.84 14.80 -3.19
N VAL A 217 -8.49 13.90 -3.93
CA VAL A 217 -9.59 13.04 -3.45
C VAL A 217 -9.09 11.60 -3.38
N VAL A 218 -8.99 11.07 -2.16
CA VAL A 218 -8.45 9.73 -1.87
C VAL A 218 -9.59 8.74 -1.63
N PHE A 219 -9.74 7.76 -2.51
CA PHE A 219 -10.68 6.66 -2.35
C PHE A 219 -10.04 5.53 -1.53
N VAL A 220 -10.62 5.24 -0.37
CA VAL A 220 -10.19 4.13 0.49
C VAL A 220 -11.04 2.90 0.19
N LEU A 221 -10.37 1.81 -0.21
CA LEU A 221 -11.00 0.52 -0.50
C LEU A 221 -10.52 -0.59 0.45
N ASP A 222 -11.39 -1.57 0.64
CA ASP A 222 -11.16 -2.77 1.45
C ASP A 222 -10.64 -3.90 0.54
N ALA A 223 -9.46 -4.46 0.81
CA ALA A 223 -8.89 -5.52 -0.02
C ALA A 223 -9.59 -6.89 0.11
N THR A 224 -10.57 -7.01 1.00
CA THR A 224 -11.51 -8.16 1.07
C THR A 224 -12.70 -8.02 0.12
N GLN A 225 -13.01 -6.81 -0.36
CA GLN A 225 -14.04 -6.62 -1.37
C GLN A 225 -13.49 -7.03 -2.75
N GLY A 226 -14.18 -7.98 -3.39
CA GLY A 226 -13.80 -8.56 -4.68
C GLY A 226 -14.36 -7.82 -5.88
N GLN A 227 -15.05 -8.56 -6.76
CA GLN A 227 -15.61 -8.07 -8.04
C GLN A 227 -16.37 -6.72 -7.94
N ALA A 228 -17.12 -6.52 -6.85
CA ALA A 228 -17.95 -5.34 -6.62
C ALA A 228 -17.17 -4.01 -6.59
N VAL A 229 -15.89 -4.04 -6.21
CA VAL A 229 -15.04 -2.84 -6.11
C VAL A 229 -14.92 -2.14 -7.46
N HIS A 230 -14.92 -2.88 -8.58
CA HIS A 230 -14.82 -2.28 -9.91
C HIS A 230 -15.94 -1.27 -10.14
N GLU A 231 -17.19 -1.70 -10.02
CA GLU A 231 -18.35 -0.82 -10.28
C GLU A 231 -18.52 0.26 -9.21
N GLN A 232 -18.21 -0.07 -7.94
CA GLN A 232 -18.26 0.90 -6.85
C GLN A 232 -17.25 2.03 -7.10
N ALA A 233 -16.00 1.70 -7.41
CA ALA A 233 -14.97 2.68 -7.71
C ALA A 233 -15.27 3.48 -8.99
N THR A 234 -15.86 2.87 -10.02
CA THR A 234 -16.38 3.59 -11.19
C THR A 234 -17.40 4.66 -10.77
N SER A 235 -18.45 4.33 -10.01
CA SER A 235 -19.46 5.34 -9.66
C SER A 235 -18.99 6.41 -8.66
N PHE A 236 -18.02 6.10 -7.79
CA PHE A 236 -17.37 7.17 -7.02
C PHE A 236 -16.50 8.07 -7.93
N HIS A 237 -15.78 7.53 -8.92
CA HIS A 237 -15.00 8.35 -9.85
C HIS A 237 -15.89 9.20 -10.78
N GLU A 238 -16.99 8.64 -11.29
CA GLU A 238 -18.02 9.35 -12.06
C GLU A 238 -18.63 10.53 -11.27
N ALA A 239 -18.82 10.36 -9.96
CA ALA A 239 -19.44 11.38 -9.10
C ALA A 239 -18.46 12.41 -8.53
N ILE A 240 -17.25 12.02 -8.13
CA ILE A 240 -16.34 12.91 -7.38
C ILE A 240 -14.89 12.95 -7.89
N ASP A 241 -14.58 12.30 -9.02
CA ASP A 241 -13.26 12.37 -9.69
C ASP A 241 -12.11 12.04 -8.73
N ILE A 242 -12.01 10.73 -8.42
CA ILE A 242 -10.97 10.17 -7.55
C ILE A 242 -9.60 10.43 -8.17
N GLY A 243 -8.77 11.22 -7.47
CA GLY A 243 -7.37 11.49 -7.87
C GLY A 243 -6.35 10.49 -7.30
N SER A 244 -6.75 9.64 -6.35
CA SER A 244 -5.84 8.70 -5.66
C SER A 244 -6.56 7.55 -4.96
N VAL A 245 -5.90 6.40 -4.81
CA VAL A 245 -6.45 5.21 -4.14
C VAL A 245 -5.60 4.79 -2.94
N VAL A 246 -6.24 4.28 -1.88
CA VAL A 246 -5.56 3.62 -0.76
C VAL A 246 -6.25 2.28 -0.45
N VAL A 247 -5.45 1.22 -0.29
CA VAL A 247 -5.93 -0.16 -0.12
C VAL A 247 -5.72 -0.59 1.33
N THR A 248 -6.75 -1.13 1.99
CA THR A 248 -6.73 -1.50 3.42
C THR A 248 -6.94 -3.00 3.67
N LYS A 249 -6.68 -3.46 4.91
CA LYS A 249 -6.92 -4.82 5.41
C LYS A 249 -6.15 -5.94 4.67
N LEU A 250 -4.99 -5.62 4.10
CA LEU A 250 -4.14 -6.55 3.34
C LEU A 250 -3.49 -7.65 4.21
N ASP A 251 -3.58 -7.49 5.52
CA ASP A 251 -3.20 -8.42 6.59
C ASP A 251 -4.20 -9.57 6.80
N GLY A 252 -5.48 -9.35 6.51
CA GLY A 252 -6.55 -10.35 6.70
C GLY A 252 -6.68 -11.37 5.57
N HIS A 253 -7.89 -11.91 5.39
CA HIS A 253 -8.24 -12.80 4.27
C HIS A 253 -8.42 -12.05 2.92
N ALA A 254 -7.74 -10.92 2.76
CA ALA A 254 -7.79 -10.09 1.58
C ALA A 254 -7.16 -10.79 0.36
N LYS A 255 -8.01 -11.18 -0.59
CA LYS A 255 -7.60 -11.73 -1.89
C LYS A 255 -6.83 -10.71 -2.75
N GLY A 256 -7.03 -9.41 -2.52
CA GLY A 256 -6.30 -8.33 -3.19
C GLY A 256 -6.80 -7.98 -4.60
N GLY A 257 -7.66 -8.79 -5.23
CA GLY A 257 -8.19 -8.51 -6.57
C GLY A 257 -9.05 -7.26 -6.67
N GLY A 258 -9.62 -6.77 -5.57
CA GLY A 258 -10.29 -5.48 -5.50
C GLY A 258 -9.39 -4.30 -5.85
N ALA A 259 -8.10 -4.32 -5.44
CA ALA A 259 -7.15 -3.24 -5.73
C ALA A 259 -6.82 -3.14 -7.23
N LEU A 260 -6.53 -4.27 -7.88
CA LEU A 260 -6.38 -4.39 -9.34
C LEU A 260 -7.64 -3.88 -10.07
N SER A 261 -8.81 -4.23 -9.55
CA SER A 261 -10.11 -3.88 -10.14
C SER A 261 -10.48 -2.40 -9.98
N ALA A 262 -9.95 -1.72 -8.95
CA ALA A 262 -10.17 -0.30 -8.69
C ALA A 262 -9.28 0.62 -9.54
N VAL A 263 -7.99 0.29 -9.72
CA VAL A 263 -7.11 1.05 -10.63
C VAL A 263 -7.66 0.99 -12.05
N ALA A 264 -8.10 -0.19 -12.49
CA ALA A 264 -8.76 -0.39 -13.78
C ALA A 264 -10.18 0.24 -13.88
N ALA A 265 -10.77 0.72 -12.78
CA ALA A 265 -12.07 1.41 -12.75
C ALA A 265 -11.96 2.94 -12.71
N THR A 266 -10.89 3.47 -12.11
CA THR A 266 -10.72 4.90 -11.80
C THR A 266 -9.59 5.57 -12.59
N GLY A 267 -8.64 4.80 -13.12
CA GLY A 267 -7.38 5.33 -13.65
C GLY A 267 -6.46 5.98 -12.61
N ALA A 268 -6.86 5.99 -11.34
CA ALA A 268 -6.16 6.70 -10.27
C ALA A 268 -5.05 5.83 -9.64
N PRO A 269 -3.87 6.40 -9.34
CA PRO A 269 -2.76 5.64 -8.77
C PRO A 269 -3.03 5.27 -7.31
N ILE A 270 -2.60 4.07 -6.91
CA ILE A 270 -2.55 3.70 -5.49
C ILE A 270 -1.39 4.46 -4.83
N LEU A 271 -1.68 5.16 -3.73
CA LEU A 271 -0.68 5.87 -2.92
C LEU A 271 -0.06 4.99 -1.83
N PHE A 272 -0.90 4.22 -1.13
CA PHE A 272 -0.54 3.51 0.09
C PHE A 272 -1.28 2.18 0.25
N LEU A 273 -0.66 1.27 0.99
CA LEU A 273 -1.20 -0.01 1.44
C LEU A 273 -1.26 -0.04 2.98
N GLY A 274 -2.41 -0.37 3.55
CA GLY A 274 -2.60 -0.63 4.98
C GLY A 274 -2.66 -2.13 5.27
N SER A 275 -1.73 -2.62 6.11
CA SER A 275 -1.57 -4.05 6.44
C SER A 275 -1.56 -4.30 7.95
N GLY A 276 -2.62 -3.88 8.64
CA GLY A 276 -2.81 -3.99 10.09
C GLY A 276 -3.54 -2.78 10.67
N GLU A 277 -3.74 -2.77 11.99
CA GLU A 277 -4.51 -1.71 12.67
C GLU A 277 -3.64 -0.57 13.23
N HIS A 278 -2.34 -0.78 13.48
CA HIS A 278 -1.49 0.22 14.12
C HIS A 278 -1.18 1.41 13.19
N PHE A 279 -0.82 2.56 13.76
CA PHE A 279 -0.56 3.78 12.97
C PHE A 279 0.65 3.66 12.02
N ASP A 280 1.55 2.71 12.25
CA ASP A 280 2.71 2.42 11.41
C ASP A 280 2.51 1.25 10.44
N ASP A 281 1.37 0.54 10.50
CA ASP A 281 0.97 -0.50 9.53
C ASP A 281 0.46 0.15 8.23
N PHE A 282 1.30 0.99 7.60
CA PHE A 282 0.97 1.83 6.44
C PHE A 282 2.21 2.07 5.57
N GLU A 283 2.30 1.37 4.43
CA GLU A 283 3.46 1.44 3.52
C GLU A 283 3.11 2.18 2.20
N PRO A 284 4.02 2.99 1.62
CA PRO A 284 3.83 3.57 0.29
C PRO A 284 3.72 2.50 -0.79
N PHE A 285 2.83 2.69 -1.75
CA PHE A 285 2.69 1.78 -2.86
C PHE A 285 3.80 1.96 -3.90
N VAL A 286 4.32 0.85 -4.41
CA VAL A 286 5.22 0.81 -5.57
C VAL A 286 4.82 -0.40 -6.41
N ALA A 287 4.28 -0.17 -7.60
CA ALA A 287 3.70 -1.20 -8.48
C ALA A 287 4.63 -2.41 -8.70
N ARG A 288 5.88 -2.17 -9.11
CA ARG A 288 6.87 -3.23 -9.35
C ARG A 288 7.36 -3.93 -8.08
N SER A 289 7.31 -3.26 -6.91
CA SER A 289 7.54 -3.91 -5.61
C SER A 289 6.40 -4.88 -5.31
N PHE A 290 5.15 -4.42 -5.42
CA PHE A 290 3.97 -5.21 -5.11
C PHE A 290 3.87 -6.47 -5.98
N VAL A 291 4.09 -6.35 -7.30
CA VAL A 291 4.10 -7.51 -8.22
C VAL A 291 5.29 -8.45 -7.96
N SER A 292 6.49 -7.92 -7.65
CA SER A 292 7.65 -8.78 -7.30
C SER A 292 7.45 -9.53 -5.98
N ARG A 293 6.84 -8.88 -4.98
CA ARG A 293 6.46 -9.50 -3.71
C ARG A 293 5.36 -10.54 -3.90
N LEU A 294 4.35 -10.25 -4.73
CA LEU A 294 3.29 -11.19 -5.09
C LEU A 294 3.87 -12.45 -5.72
N LEU A 295 4.75 -12.32 -6.73
CA LEU A 295 5.36 -13.46 -7.42
C LEU A 295 6.48 -14.16 -6.61
N GLY A 296 6.67 -13.81 -5.34
CA GLY A 296 7.70 -14.42 -4.48
C GLY A 296 9.14 -14.17 -4.95
N MET A 297 9.36 -13.20 -5.84
CA MET A 297 10.69 -12.85 -6.36
C MET A 297 11.52 -12.01 -5.39
N GLY A 298 10.90 -11.57 -4.28
CA GLY A 298 11.50 -10.69 -3.28
C GLY A 298 11.55 -9.23 -3.72
N ASP A 299 11.83 -8.34 -2.76
CA ASP A 299 12.09 -6.92 -3.05
C ASP A 299 13.18 -6.37 -2.12
N MET A 300 14.42 -6.42 -2.61
CA MET A 300 15.57 -5.82 -1.92
C MET A 300 15.55 -4.28 -1.98
N SER A 301 14.81 -3.67 -2.90
CA SER A 301 14.83 -2.22 -3.12
C SER A 301 14.03 -1.46 -2.05
N THR A 302 12.82 -1.93 -1.71
CA THR A 302 12.04 -1.37 -0.60
C THR A 302 12.69 -1.68 0.75
N LEU A 303 13.29 -2.86 0.91
CA LEU A 303 14.03 -3.24 2.12
C LEU A 303 15.19 -2.26 2.39
N VAL A 304 16.06 -2.01 1.40
CA VAL A 304 17.17 -1.04 1.54
C VAL A 304 16.63 0.37 1.85
N LYS A 305 15.49 0.76 1.28
CA LYS A 305 14.88 2.06 1.58
C LYS A 305 14.34 2.13 3.02
N GLN A 306 13.60 1.13 3.49
CA GLN A 306 13.07 1.09 4.87
C GLN A 306 14.18 1.08 5.92
N ILE A 307 15.30 0.39 5.62
CA ILE A 307 16.51 0.41 6.46
C ILE A 307 17.08 1.83 6.54
N LYS A 308 17.27 2.52 5.41
CA LYS A 308 17.75 3.93 5.39
C LYS A 308 16.80 4.89 6.12
N ASP A 309 15.51 4.81 5.80
CA ASP A 309 14.45 5.66 6.37
C ASP A 309 14.28 5.47 7.90
N THR A 310 14.88 4.43 8.50
CA THR A 310 14.74 4.11 9.95
C THR A 310 16.05 4.18 10.75
N ILE A 311 17.19 3.77 10.18
CA ILE A 311 18.48 3.77 10.91
C ILE A 311 19.11 5.17 10.98
N GLY A 312 18.87 6.00 9.94
CA GLY A 312 19.55 7.29 9.77
C GLY A 312 21.00 7.11 9.30
N ASP A 313 21.52 8.04 8.49
CA ASP A 313 22.85 7.90 7.90
C ASP A 313 23.96 7.93 8.98
N ASP A 314 23.85 8.84 9.96
CA ASP A 314 24.87 9.11 11.00
C ASP A 314 25.31 7.90 11.85
N LYS A 315 24.47 6.87 11.99
CA LYS A 315 24.78 5.68 12.82
C LYS A 315 25.43 4.53 12.06
N ASN A 316 25.52 4.59 10.73
CA ASN A 316 26.09 3.49 9.95
C ASN A 316 27.61 3.44 10.06
N ASP A 317 28.31 4.57 10.06
CA ASP A 317 29.77 4.60 9.92
C ASP A 317 30.51 3.93 11.11
N GLU A 318 30.12 4.23 12.35
CA GLU A 318 30.68 3.57 13.55
C GLU A 318 30.42 2.05 13.56
N MET A 319 29.21 1.64 13.17
CA MET A 319 28.80 0.24 13.07
C MET A 319 29.59 -0.51 11.98
N MET A 320 29.82 0.13 10.83
CA MET A 320 30.60 -0.41 9.73
C MET A 320 32.09 -0.50 10.09
N GLU A 321 32.63 0.44 10.89
CA GLU A 321 33.99 0.36 11.41
C GLU A 321 34.16 -0.80 12.41
N LYS A 322 33.21 -0.99 13.35
CA LYS A 322 33.16 -2.16 14.25
C LYS A 322 33.14 -3.47 13.45
N PHE A 323 32.24 -3.60 12.46
CA PHE A 323 32.16 -4.78 11.60
C PHE A 323 33.44 -5.02 10.79
N SER A 324 34.18 -3.97 10.39
CA SER A 324 35.48 -4.11 9.73
C SER A 324 36.62 -4.56 10.67
N LYS A 325 36.49 -4.32 11.99
CA LYS A 325 37.42 -4.83 13.02
C LYS A 325 37.13 -6.28 13.38
N GLY A 326 35.90 -6.74 13.18
CA GLY A 326 35.46 -8.11 13.46
C GLY A 326 35.11 -8.37 14.92
N GLU A 327 34.93 -7.31 15.70
CA GLU A 327 34.47 -7.35 17.09
C GLU A 327 32.94 -7.19 17.08
N PHE A 328 32.22 -8.13 17.69
CA PHE A 328 30.75 -8.11 17.79
C PHE A 328 30.33 -8.57 19.18
N THR A 329 30.02 -7.61 20.05
CA THR A 329 29.70 -7.84 21.46
C THR A 329 28.21 -8.18 21.67
N LEU A 330 27.85 -8.55 22.90
CA LEU A 330 26.42 -8.69 23.25
C LEU A 330 25.72 -7.33 23.29
N ARG A 331 26.45 -6.23 23.59
CA ARG A 331 25.93 -4.85 23.47
C ARG A 331 25.58 -4.49 22.03
N ASP A 332 26.47 -4.78 21.08
CA ASP A 332 26.18 -4.54 19.66
C ASP A 332 24.94 -5.34 19.20
N MET A 333 24.81 -6.59 19.66
CA MET A 333 23.63 -7.41 19.39
C MET A 333 22.35 -6.84 20.04
N TYR A 334 22.43 -6.26 21.23
CA TYR A 334 21.32 -5.55 21.87
C TYR A 334 20.87 -4.34 21.05
N GLU A 335 21.81 -3.50 20.61
CA GLU A 335 21.53 -2.35 19.74
C GLU A 335 20.86 -2.77 18.43
N GLN A 336 21.31 -3.88 17.81
CA GLN A 336 20.63 -4.44 16.64
C GLN A 336 19.22 -4.93 16.96
N PHE A 337 19.01 -5.60 18.10
CA PHE A 337 17.68 -6.07 18.50
C PHE A 337 16.72 -4.91 18.79
N GLU A 338 17.19 -3.85 19.45
CA GLU A 338 16.43 -2.62 19.69
C GLU A 338 16.02 -1.95 18.36
N ASN A 339 16.96 -1.85 17.40
CA ASN A 339 16.69 -1.30 16.07
C ASN A 339 15.73 -2.17 15.24
N VAL A 340 15.81 -3.50 15.36
CA VAL A 340 14.85 -4.41 14.70
C VAL A 340 13.46 -4.35 15.35
N MET A 341 13.34 -4.14 16.67
CA MET A 341 12.02 -3.90 17.29
C MET A 341 11.39 -2.57 16.84
N LYS A 342 12.19 -1.53 16.56
CA LYS A 342 11.71 -0.26 15.98
C LYS A 342 11.20 -0.41 14.53
N LEU A 343 11.54 -1.50 13.84
CA LEU A 343 11.10 -1.81 12.47
C LEU A 343 9.76 -2.58 12.40
N GLY A 344 9.11 -2.87 13.53
CA GLY A 344 7.77 -3.46 13.57
C GLY A 344 7.73 -5.00 13.58
N PRO A 345 6.67 -5.64 13.04
CA PRO A 345 6.45 -7.08 13.20
C PRO A 345 7.59 -7.97 12.67
N LEU A 346 8.32 -8.58 13.60
CA LEU A 346 9.57 -9.31 13.32
C LEU A 346 9.43 -10.50 12.37
N SER A 347 8.23 -11.04 12.18
CA SER A 347 7.94 -12.10 11.22
C SER A 347 8.31 -11.73 9.78
N LYS A 348 8.15 -10.45 9.38
CA LYS A 348 8.59 -9.96 8.06
C LYS A 348 10.13 -9.92 7.93
N VAL A 349 10.84 -9.56 9.01
CA VAL A 349 12.30 -9.37 9.00
C VAL A 349 13.05 -10.70 9.12
N MET A 350 12.65 -11.59 10.03
CA MET A 350 13.31 -12.89 10.21
C MET A 350 13.20 -13.79 8.98
N ALA A 351 12.13 -13.66 8.18
CA ALA A 351 11.96 -14.37 6.91
C ALA A 351 12.97 -13.97 5.82
N MET A 352 13.78 -12.93 6.04
CA MET A 352 14.73 -12.40 5.04
C MET A 352 16.21 -12.67 5.37
N ILE A 353 16.55 -13.30 6.51
CA ILE A 353 17.95 -13.51 6.92
C ILE A 353 18.43 -14.92 6.49
N PRO A 354 19.42 -15.04 5.58
CA PRO A 354 19.92 -16.35 5.14
C PRO A 354 20.65 -17.10 6.24
N GLY A 355 20.38 -18.39 6.38
CA GLY A 355 21.15 -19.30 7.24
C GLY A 355 20.71 -19.40 8.70
N ILE A 356 19.76 -18.58 9.16
CA ILE A 356 19.00 -18.88 10.38
C ILE A 356 18.02 -20.01 10.03
N PRO A 357 18.00 -21.15 10.75
CA PRO A 357 16.99 -22.18 10.53
C PRO A 357 15.60 -21.59 10.81
N GLN A 358 14.60 -22.01 10.03
CA GLN A 358 13.20 -21.66 10.29
C GLN A 358 12.75 -22.31 11.62
N MET A 359 13.05 -21.65 12.74
CA MET A 359 12.64 -22.08 14.07
C MET A 359 11.14 -21.84 14.19
N GLY A 360 10.39 -22.89 13.85
CA GLY A 360 8.94 -22.85 13.65
C GLY A 360 8.20 -22.21 14.82
N GLY A 361 7.37 -21.24 14.46
CA GLY A 361 6.47 -20.48 15.32
C GLY A 361 5.62 -19.58 14.44
N GLU A 362 4.31 -19.64 14.57
CA GLU A 362 3.40 -18.83 13.76
C GLU A 362 3.13 -17.47 14.44
N GLY A 363 3.15 -16.39 13.67
CA GLY A 363 2.85 -15.04 14.19
C GLY A 363 4.00 -14.36 14.94
N ASP A 364 3.71 -13.79 16.11
CA ASP A 364 4.59 -12.85 16.84
C ASP A 364 5.59 -13.53 17.81
N GLU A 365 5.71 -14.86 17.78
CA GLU A 365 6.63 -15.59 18.66
C GLU A 365 8.10 -15.15 18.49
N GLY A 366 8.51 -14.80 17.27
CA GLY A 366 9.84 -14.26 16.99
C GLY A 366 10.12 -12.93 17.72
N GLY A 367 9.13 -12.03 17.77
CA GLY A 367 9.24 -10.76 18.50
C GLY A 367 9.25 -10.96 20.02
N ASN A 368 8.38 -11.81 20.55
CA ASN A 368 8.34 -12.12 21.98
C ASN A 368 9.51 -13.01 22.47
N ARG A 369 10.24 -13.64 21.55
CA ARG A 369 11.54 -14.26 21.81
C ARG A 369 12.68 -13.24 21.81
N LEU A 370 12.64 -12.24 20.92
CA LEU A 370 13.63 -11.16 20.92
C LEU A 370 13.57 -10.32 22.21
N LYS A 371 12.35 -9.96 22.66
CA LYS A 371 12.12 -9.28 23.94
C LYS A 371 12.71 -10.07 25.12
N ARG A 372 12.52 -11.39 25.16
CA ARG A 372 13.14 -12.27 26.18
C ARG A 372 14.67 -12.25 26.13
N PHE A 373 15.28 -12.23 24.94
CA PHE A 373 16.74 -12.07 24.81
C PHE A 373 17.21 -10.69 25.28
N MET A 374 16.43 -9.63 25.06
CA MET A 374 16.74 -8.31 25.62
C MET A 374 16.67 -8.32 27.15
N TYR A 375 15.63 -8.88 27.77
CA TYR A 375 15.53 -8.98 29.24
C TYR A 375 16.67 -9.80 29.87
N MET A 376 17.19 -10.82 29.17
CA MET A 376 18.42 -11.53 29.58
C MET A 376 19.65 -10.61 29.54
N MET A 377 19.78 -9.77 28.52
CA MET A 377 20.89 -8.82 28.37
C MET A 377 20.76 -7.62 29.34
N ASP A 378 19.54 -7.16 29.64
CA ASP A 378 19.25 -6.19 30.71
C ASP A 378 19.66 -6.71 32.10
N SER A 379 19.78 -8.04 32.25
CA SER A 379 20.22 -8.74 33.47
C SER A 379 21.74 -9.00 33.50
N MET A 380 22.50 -8.53 32.51
CA MET A 380 23.96 -8.64 32.42
C MET A 380 24.66 -7.36 32.92
N THR A 381 25.92 -7.49 33.36
CA THR A 381 26.77 -6.33 33.69
C THR A 381 27.51 -5.82 32.44
N ASP A 382 27.98 -4.57 32.42
CA ASP A 382 28.71 -4.02 31.27
C ASP A 382 29.91 -4.86 30.83
N ASP A 383 30.69 -5.42 31.76
CA ASP A 383 31.82 -6.33 31.42
C ASP A 383 31.38 -7.66 30.77
N GLU A 384 30.12 -8.07 30.95
CA GLU A 384 29.53 -9.24 30.30
C GLU A 384 28.96 -8.86 28.92
N LEU A 385 28.31 -7.69 28.81
CA LEU A 385 27.79 -7.17 27.53
C LEU A 385 28.91 -6.83 26.53
N ASP A 386 30.00 -6.25 27.01
CA ASP A 386 31.20 -5.91 26.24
C ASP A 386 32.08 -7.13 25.92
N GLY A 387 31.70 -8.34 26.35
CA GLY A 387 32.45 -9.57 26.09
C GLY A 387 33.75 -9.74 26.89
N ARG A 388 34.02 -8.87 27.87
CA ARG A 388 35.22 -8.94 28.74
C ARG A 388 35.19 -10.14 29.69
N VAL A 389 34.01 -10.72 29.93
CA VAL A 389 33.77 -11.91 30.75
C VAL A 389 33.11 -13.02 29.92
N ASP A 390 33.80 -14.15 29.75
CA ASP A 390 33.23 -15.34 29.10
C ASP A 390 32.18 -16.03 29.99
N LEU A 391 30.91 -15.64 29.83
CA LEU A 391 29.75 -16.22 30.52
C LEU A 391 29.66 -17.75 30.40
N ASN A 392 30.21 -18.36 29.34
CA ASN A 392 30.22 -19.82 29.16
C ASN A 392 31.09 -20.53 30.23
N ARG A 393 32.02 -19.82 30.87
CA ARG A 393 32.92 -20.34 31.92
C ARG A 393 32.47 -19.98 33.33
N ALA A 394 31.36 -19.27 33.49
CA ALA A 394 30.87 -18.77 34.77
C ALA A 394 29.40 -19.18 35.02
N PRO A 395 29.10 -20.45 35.35
CA PRO A 395 27.73 -20.93 35.57
C PRO A 395 26.94 -20.10 36.60
N SER A 396 27.60 -19.58 37.65
CA SER A 396 26.97 -18.69 38.64
C SER A 396 26.51 -17.35 38.07
N ARG A 397 27.14 -16.83 37.00
CA ARG A 397 26.68 -15.64 36.27
C ARG A 397 25.51 -15.99 35.35
N VAL A 398 25.53 -17.16 34.70
CA VAL A 398 24.40 -17.67 33.90
C VAL A 398 23.14 -17.85 34.78
N ASP A 399 23.28 -18.42 35.96
CA ASP A 399 22.20 -18.53 36.95
C ASP A 399 21.71 -17.17 37.46
N ARG A 400 22.60 -16.19 37.64
CA ARG A 400 22.24 -14.82 38.04
C ARG A 400 21.40 -14.15 36.95
N VAL A 401 21.85 -14.21 35.70
CA VAL A 401 21.13 -13.68 34.53
C VAL A 401 19.75 -14.35 34.43
N ALA A 402 19.70 -15.68 34.45
CA ALA A 402 18.47 -16.46 34.35
C ALA A 402 17.42 -16.06 35.41
N ARG A 403 17.85 -15.84 36.66
CA ARG A 403 16.97 -15.38 37.75
C ARG A 403 16.54 -13.92 37.56
N GLY A 404 17.40 -13.04 37.05
CA GLY A 404 17.09 -11.64 36.77
C GLY A 404 16.04 -11.48 35.67
N SER A 405 16.16 -12.25 34.59
CA SER A 405 15.24 -12.21 33.45
C SER A 405 14.01 -13.13 33.57
N GLY A 406 13.91 -13.93 34.65
CA GLY A 406 12.81 -14.88 34.87
C GLY A 406 12.79 -16.06 33.88
N THR A 407 13.93 -16.40 33.28
CA THR A 407 14.07 -17.41 32.20
C THR A 407 14.86 -18.62 32.67
N HIS A 408 14.72 -19.77 32.00
CA HIS A 408 15.51 -20.96 32.37
C HIS A 408 17.00 -20.79 31.97
N PRO A 409 18.00 -21.29 32.74
CA PRO A 409 19.42 -21.18 32.37
C PRO A 409 19.78 -21.73 30.98
N MET A 410 19.00 -22.69 30.46
CA MET A 410 19.12 -23.20 29.09
C MET A 410 18.82 -22.12 28.02
N GLU A 411 17.92 -21.17 28.30
CA GLU A 411 17.62 -20.06 27.39
C GLU A 411 18.78 -19.05 27.33
N VAL A 412 19.47 -18.82 28.44
CA VAL A 412 20.69 -18.00 28.49
C VAL A 412 21.83 -18.68 27.70
N GLN A 413 21.97 -20.01 27.80
CA GLN A 413 22.90 -20.75 26.94
C GLN A 413 22.51 -20.71 25.45
N MET A 414 21.21 -20.66 25.14
CA MET A 414 20.71 -20.48 23.78
C MET A 414 21.01 -19.07 23.24
N LEU A 415 20.89 -18.03 24.06
CA LEU A 415 21.32 -16.65 23.74
C LEU A 415 22.82 -16.60 23.40
N LEU A 416 23.67 -17.16 24.26
CA LEU A 416 25.12 -17.20 24.04
C LEU A 416 25.51 -18.01 22.78
N ARG A 417 24.74 -19.04 22.44
CA ARG A 417 24.91 -19.80 21.18
C ARG A 417 24.49 -18.98 19.96
N CYS A 418 23.40 -18.21 20.07
CA CYS A 418 22.91 -17.33 19.02
C CYS A 418 23.90 -16.19 18.74
N HIS A 419 24.44 -15.55 19.79
CA HIS A 419 25.49 -14.53 19.69
C HIS A 419 26.72 -15.05 18.92
N LYS A 420 27.26 -16.22 19.28
CA LYS A 420 28.39 -16.85 18.56
C LYS A 420 28.08 -17.21 17.11
N GLN A 421 26.81 -17.48 16.77
CA GLN A 421 26.38 -17.67 15.38
C GLN A 421 26.39 -16.34 14.61
N PHE A 422 25.88 -15.25 15.20
CA PHE A 422 25.95 -13.91 14.61
C PHE A 422 27.40 -13.41 14.48
N GLU A 423 28.21 -13.50 15.53
CA GLU A 423 29.65 -13.21 15.53
C GLU A 423 30.37 -13.94 14.37
N GLY A 424 30.07 -15.23 14.18
CA GLY A 424 30.62 -16.05 13.09
C GLY A 424 30.13 -15.68 11.68
N VAL A 425 28.98 -15.00 11.55
CA VAL A 425 28.48 -14.44 10.27
C VAL A 425 29.09 -13.06 10.03
N VAL A 426 29.05 -12.17 11.02
CA VAL A 426 29.64 -10.81 10.99
C VAL A 426 31.13 -10.88 10.66
N THR A 427 31.88 -11.75 11.35
CA THR A 427 33.33 -11.96 11.10
C THR A 427 33.61 -12.42 9.67
N LYS A 428 32.73 -13.23 9.07
CA LYS A 428 32.86 -13.64 7.65
C LYS A 428 32.52 -12.49 6.72
N MET A 429 31.47 -11.71 7.01
CA MET A 429 31.04 -10.59 6.17
C MET A 429 32.10 -9.48 6.11
N GLY A 430 32.66 -9.09 7.27
CA GLY A 430 33.78 -8.14 7.34
C GLY A 430 35.04 -8.63 6.61
N LYS A 431 35.43 -9.89 6.83
CA LYS A 431 36.60 -10.50 6.16
C LYS A 431 36.40 -10.75 4.66
N SER A 432 35.16 -10.89 4.19
CA SER A 432 34.86 -11.13 2.77
C SER A 432 34.96 -9.87 1.90
N GLY A 433 35.18 -8.68 2.48
CA GLY A 433 35.42 -7.45 1.73
C GLY A 433 34.21 -6.92 0.93
N LEU A 434 33.01 -7.51 1.08
CA LEU A 434 31.81 -7.11 0.33
C LEU A 434 31.40 -5.65 0.55
N MET A 435 31.76 -5.07 1.69
CA MET A 435 31.54 -3.65 2.02
C MET A 435 32.64 -2.70 1.52
N LYS A 436 33.75 -3.21 0.96
CA LYS A 436 34.78 -2.39 0.27
C LYS A 436 34.56 -2.27 -1.24
N GLY A 437 33.52 -2.90 -1.79
CA GLY A 437 33.25 -2.94 -3.23
C GLY A 437 32.33 -1.83 -3.78
N GLY A 438 31.62 -1.10 -2.91
CA GLY A 438 30.56 -0.15 -3.30
C GLY A 438 31.07 1.06 -4.10
N ASP A 439 31.75 1.98 -3.41
CA ASP A 439 32.01 3.32 -3.95
C ASP A 439 33.20 3.40 -4.93
N GLU A 440 34.23 2.56 -4.76
CA GLU A 440 35.43 2.63 -5.61
C GLU A 440 35.14 2.33 -7.09
N GLN A 441 34.15 1.49 -7.41
CA GLN A 441 33.83 1.15 -8.80
C GLN A 441 33.07 2.28 -9.53
N MET A 442 32.28 3.09 -8.82
CA MET A 442 31.66 4.30 -9.40
C MET A 442 32.69 5.40 -9.64
N VAL A 443 33.59 5.65 -8.68
CA VAL A 443 34.65 6.66 -8.83
C VAL A 443 35.58 6.35 -10.01
N LYS A 444 35.98 5.07 -10.19
CA LYS A 444 36.90 4.66 -11.25
C LYS A 444 36.30 4.74 -12.67
N HIS A 445 34.99 4.57 -12.83
CA HIS A 445 34.34 4.81 -14.14
C HIS A 445 34.09 6.30 -14.44
N GLY A 446 33.93 7.16 -13.43
CA GLY A 446 33.86 8.61 -13.62
C GLY A 446 35.18 9.26 -14.03
N ALA A 447 36.32 8.70 -13.60
CA ALA A 447 37.64 9.30 -13.79
C ALA A 447 38.24 9.17 -15.21
N SER A 448 37.85 8.14 -15.97
CA SER A 448 38.54 7.77 -17.23
C SER A 448 38.30 8.72 -18.42
N ILE A 449 37.26 9.57 -18.36
CA ILE A 449 36.82 10.41 -19.49
C ILE A 449 37.52 11.79 -19.52
N LYS A 450 38.31 12.15 -18.51
CA LYS A 450 38.94 13.49 -18.38
C LYS A 450 40.48 13.49 -18.39
N SER A 451 41.12 12.72 -19.29
CA SER A 451 42.57 12.84 -19.52
C SER A 451 43.04 12.46 -20.93
N SER A 452 42.75 13.31 -21.93
CA SER A 452 43.62 13.47 -23.12
C SER A 452 43.24 14.71 -23.96
N ARG A 453 44.20 15.18 -24.77
CA ARG A 453 44.06 16.23 -25.82
C ARG A 453 43.59 17.62 -25.35
N ARG A 454 44.52 18.37 -24.72
CA ARG A 454 44.70 19.78 -25.10
C ARG A 454 45.31 19.85 -26.50
N VAL A 455 44.65 20.55 -27.44
CA VAL A 455 45.28 21.12 -28.65
C VAL A 455 44.69 22.52 -28.82
N SER A 456 45.52 23.50 -29.17
CA SER A 456 45.15 24.91 -29.24
C SER A 456 44.41 25.28 -30.55
N MET A 457 43.37 26.11 -30.42
CA MET A 457 42.71 26.77 -31.54
C MET A 457 43.40 28.12 -31.84
N PRO A 458 43.75 28.43 -33.11
CA PRO A 458 44.08 29.79 -33.53
C PRO A 458 42.80 30.60 -33.82
N SER A 459 42.85 31.92 -33.63
CA SER A 459 41.73 32.85 -33.87
C SER A 459 41.72 33.39 -35.30
N THR A 460 40.52 33.62 -35.85
CA THR A 460 40.32 34.35 -37.13
C THR A 460 39.11 35.30 -37.04
N PRO A 461 39.05 36.37 -37.86
CA PRO A 461 38.31 37.59 -37.49
C PRO A 461 36.93 37.76 -38.15
N SER A 462 36.16 38.73 -37.64
CA SER A 462 34.86 39.15 -38.18
C SER A 462 34.97 39.94 -39.48
N THR A 463 34.00 39.80 -40.40
CA THR A 463 33.70 40.84 -41.41
C THR A 463 32.21 40.85 -41.78
N ARG A 464 31.60 42.04 -41.83
CA ARG A 464 30.22 42.26 -42.29
C ARG A 464 30.12 42.20 -43.83
N ARG A 465 28.97 41.74 -44.36
CA ARG A 465 28.47 42.24 -45.66
C ARG A 465 26.93 42.23 -45.72
N ARG A 466 26.37 43.22 -46.43
CA ARG A 466 24.93 43.47 -46.67
C ARG A 466 24.47 42.86 -48.01
N LEU A 467 23.15 42.94 -48.27
CA LEU A 467 22.38 42.91 -49.54
C LEU A 467 21.37 41.73 -49.63
N SER A 468 20.18 41.81 -50.26
CA SER A 468 19.26 42.92 -50.60
C SER A 468 17.89 42.38 -51.10
N HIS A 469 16.85 43.24 -51.26
CA HIS A 469 15.44 42.86 -51.56
C HIS A 469 15.13 42.27 -52.95
N ARG A 470 14.15 41.34 -53.00
CA ARG A 470 12.95 41.23 -53.90
C ARG A 470 12.13 39.99 -53.46
N SER A 471 10.80 39.91 -53.35
CA SER A 471 9.60 40.57 -53.93
C SER A 471 9.06 39.95 -55.23
N ILE A 472 7.70 39.86 -55.34
CA ILE A 472 6.80 39.17 -56.33
C ILE A 472 6.18 37.87 -55.74
N ARG A 473 4.86 37.70 -55.46
CA ARG A 473 3.58 37.72 -56.25
C ARG A 473 3.47 36.54 -57.26
N SER A 474 2.34 35.87 -57.54
CA SER A 474 0.89 36.08 -57.29
C SER A 474 0.02 34.82 -57.57
N ALA A 475 -1.29 34.88 -57.23
CA ALA A 475 -2.42 34.01 -57.68
C ALA A 475 -2.48 32.57 -57.11
N ARG A 476 -3.60 32.00 -56.62
CA ARG A 476 -5.02 31.84 -57.10
C ARG A 476 -5.20 30.86 -58.27
N SER A 477 -5.87 29.71 -58.06
CA SER A 477 -7.19 29.39 -58.65
C SER A 477 -7.69 27.93 -58.50
N ARG A 478 -8.77 27.74 -57.71
CA ARG A 478 -9.99 26.91 -57.94
C ARG A 478 -9.95 25.39 -58.27
N ARG A 479 -10.93 24.71 -57.62
CA ARG A 479 -11.88 23.66 -58.09
C ARG A 479 -11.50 22.16 -58.11
N ALA A 480 -12.37 21.37 -57.48
CA ALA A 480 -12.77 20.01 -57.88
C ALA A 480 -13.94 20.09 -58.92
N PRO A 481 -14.53 18.99 -59.46
CA PRO A 481 -15.41 18.08 -58.67
C PRO A 481 -15.53 16.60 -59.15
N ASP A 482 -16.35 15.81 -58.45
CA ASP A 482 -17.14 14.60 -58.85
C ASP A 482 -16.39 13.34 -59.40
N SER A 483 -16.97 12.12 -59.51
CA SER A 483 -18.38 11.65 -59.43
C SER A 483 -18.56 10.15 -59.03
N LEU A 484 -19.68 9.80 -58.34
CA LEU A 484 -20.62 8.63 -58.45
C LEU A 484 -20.10 7.18 -58.69
N VAL A 485 -20.76 6.07 -58.29
CA VAL A 485 -22.17 5.55 -58.25
C VAL A 485 -22.30 4.60 -57.02
N ASP A 486 -23.37 4.40 -56.21
CA ASP A 486 -24.84 4.13 -56.35
C ASP A 486 -25.24 2.63 -56.63
N LEU A 487 -26.52 2.26 -56.47
CA LEU A 487 -27.17 0.92 -56.34
C LEU A 487 -27.15 0.36 -54.89
N ARG A 488 -28.26 0.19 -54.13
CA ARG A 488 -29.63 -0.38 -54.36
C ARG A 488 -29.60 -1.90 -54.62
N THR A 489 -30.43 -2.78 -54.03
CA THR A 489 -31.62 -2.73 -53.12
C THR A 489 -31.46 -3.77 -51.97
N GLY A 490 -32.32 -3.94 -50.96
CA GLY A 490 -33.60 -3.30 -50.53
C GLY A 490 -34.66 -4.34 -50.05
N GLN A 491 -35.63 -3.91 -49.23
CA GLN A 491 -36.65 -4.71 -48.48
C GLN A 491 -36.07 -5.62 -47.36
N ALA A 492 -36.54 -5.69 -46.11
CA ALA A 492 -37.81 -5.42 -45.40
C ALA A 492 -38.67 -6.68 -45.14
N ASP A 493 -38.85 -7.02 -43.86
CA ASP A 493 -40.12 -7.56 -43.32
C ASP A 493 -40.22 -7.35 -41.79
N ALA A 494 -41.40 -7.55 -41.20
CA ALA A 494 -41.68 -7.23 -39.78
C ALA A 494 -42.44 -8.35 -39.03
N ALA A 495 -42.05 -8.64 -37.78
CA ALA A 495 -42.83 -9.50 -36.88
C ALA A 495 -42.57 -9.25 -35.37
N GLN A 496 -43.65 -9.04 -34.63
CA GLN A 496 -43.82 -9.12 -33.17
C GLN A 496 -45.33 -9.31 -32.90
N PRO A 497 -45.81 -9.68 -31.70
CA PRO A 497 -45.13 -10.35 -30.57
C PRO A 497 -45.91 -11.56 -30.01
N GLN A 498 -45.27 -12.43 -29.22
CA GLN A 498 -45.89 -13.26 -28.17
C GLN A 498 -44.88 -13.39 -27.00
N SER A 499 -45.15 -13.18 -25.71
CA SER A 499 -46.32 -13.29 -24.81
C SER A 499 -46.48 -14.64 -24.08
N SER A 500 -45.72 -14.87 -23.00
CA SER A 500 -46.11 -15.80 -21.92
C SER A 500 -45.30 -15.65 -20.63
N ALA A 501 -46.02 -15.48 -19.51
CA ALA A 501 -45.61 -15.72 -18.12
C ALA A 501 -46.90 -15.79 -17.27
N PRO A 502 -46.91 -16.35 -16.04
CA PRO A 502 -45.84 -17.07 -15.33
C PRO A 502 -46.21 -18.55 -15.04
N ALA A 503 -45.35 -19.26 -14.31
CA ALA A 503 -45.70 -20.52 -13.64
C ALA A 503 -45.05 -20.60 -12.24
N ALA A 504 -45.79 -21.12 -11.25
CA ALA A 504 -45.34 -21.27 -9.87
C ALA A 504 -44.75 -22.68 -9.61
N PRO A 505 -43.88 -22.86 -8.59
CA PRO A 505 -43.31 -24.17 -8.26
C PRO A 505 -44.34 -25.10 -7.63
N GLN A 506 -44.19 -26.41 -7.85
CA GLN A 506 -44.96 -27.44 -7.14
C GLN A 506 -44.12 -28.22 -6.12
N ASP A 507 -44.75 -28.35 -4.97
CA ASP A 507 -44.46 -29.11 -3.76
C ASP A 507 -43.98 -30.56 -3.97
N HIS A 508 -43.03 -30.99 -3.14
CA HIS A 508 -42.74 -32.38 -2.80
C HIS A 508 -42.36 -32.51 -1.31
N GLY A 509 -43.36 -32.68 -0.44
CA GLY A 509 -43.17 -33.30 0.89
C GLY A 509 -43.04 -34.84 0.82
N PRO A 510 -43.19 -35.57 1.95
CA PRO A 510 -43.55 -35.07 3.29
C PRO A 510 -42.75 -35.68 4.48
N ALA A 511 -43.18 -35.29 5.68
CA ALA A 511 -43.08 -35.99 6.97
C ALA A 511 -41.70 -36.12 7.68
N HIS A 512 -41.64 -35.56 8.90
CA HIS A 512 -41.74 -36.40 10.10
C HIS A 512 -42.38 -35.65 11.28
N VAL A 513 -42.76 -36.39 12.33
CA VAL A 513 -43.68 -35.95 13.40
C VAL A 513 -42.95 -35.67 14.72
N ALA A 514 -43.30 -34.55 15.37
CA ALA A 514 -43.26 -34.39 16.83
C ALA A 514 -44.18 -33.24 17.27
N ALA A 515 -44.85 -33.38 18.42
CA ALA A 515 -45.62 -32.34 19.08
C ALA A 515 -45.34 -32.38 20.59
N ASP A 516 -45.43 -31.24 21.28
CA ASP A 516 -46.25 -30.95 22.48
C ASP A 516 -45.88 -29.52 22.98
N GLY A 517 -46.38 -29.10 24.15
CA GLY A 517 -45.69 -28.11 25.00
C GLY A 517 -46.34 -26.74 25.16
N ARG A 518 -47.50 -26.70 25.83
CA ARG A 518 -48.16 -25.45 26.30
C ARG A 518 -47.30 -24.66 27.31
N GLY A 519 -47.37 -23.32 27.26
CA GLY A 519 -47.73 -22.55 28.47
C GLY A 519 -46.91 -21.31 28.90
N ALA A 520 -47.66 -20.36 29.47
CA ALA A 520 -47.30 -19.38 30.52
C ALA A 520 -46.46 -18.11 30.23
N LYS A 521 -47.16 -16.97 30.31
CA LYS A 521 -46.73 -15.63 30.82
C LYS A 521 -46.18 -15.76 32.28
N PRO A 522 -45.48 -14.78 32.91
CA PRO A 522 -46.12 -13.49 33.26
C PRO A 522 -45.23 -12.24 33.55
N HIS A 523 -45.91 -11.12 33.89
CA HIS A 523 -45.51 -9.86 34.56
C HIS A 523 -44.31 -9.02 34.03
N GLU A 524 -44.40 -7.71 33.74
CA GLU A 524 -45.40 -6.62 33.97
C GLU A 524 -45.35 -5.92 35.35
N HIS A 525 -44.66 -4.77 35.39
CA HIS A 525 -44.70 -3.58 36.28
C HIS A 525 -43.72 -2.57 35.61
N ASP A 526 -43.98 -1.30 35.29
CA ASP A 526 -44.60 -0.14 35.99
C ASP A 526 -43.81 0.28 37.26
N GLU A 527 -43.60 1.57 37.57
CA GLU A 527 -44.38 2.79 37.20
C GLU A 527 -43.53 4.10 37.28
N ALA A 528 -44.03 5.22 36.70
CA ALA A 528 -43.71 6.67 36.89
C ALA A 528 -42.23 7.16 36.78
N ASP A 529 -41.84 8.27 36.13
CA ASP A 529 -42.41 9.61 35.79
C ASP A 529 -42.47 10.66 36.93
N GLU A 530 -41.65 11.73 36.84
CA GLU A 530 -42.14 13.12 36.85
C GLU A 530 -41.07 14.19 36.50
N ARG A 531 -41.37 15.00 35.45
CA ARG A 531 -41.26 16.48 35.33
C ARG A 531 -40.03 17.29 35.82
N ALA A 532 -39.43 18.05 34.90
CA ALA A 532 -39.46 19.55 34.82
C ALA A 532 -38.35 20.10 33.89
N ARG A 533 -38.66 20.71 32.72
CA ARG A 533 -38.83 22.17 32.49
C ARG A 533 -37.72 23.07 33.09
N GLY A 534 -36.88 23.63 32.22
CA GLY A 534 -35.91 24.68 32.58
C GLY A 534 -35.14 25.27 31.39
N GLU A 535 -35.71 26.32 30.79
CA GLU A 535 -35.10 27.46 30.04
C GLU A 535 -33.95 27.27 29.02
N GLY A 536 -34.00 28.05 27.94
CA GLY A 536 -33.08 27.95 26.80
C GLY A 536 -31.77 28.73 26.96
N GLY A 537 -30.77 28.33 26.17
CA GLY A 537 -29.52 29.06 25.99
C GLY A 537 -28.80 28.59 24.72
N GLU A 538 -28.75 29.43 23.69
CA GLU A 538 -27.90 29.19 22.53
C GLU A 538 -26.43 29.31 22.95
N VAL A 539 -25.69 28.21 22.88
CA VAL A 539 -24.24 28.17 23.15
C VAL A 539 -23.57 27.47 21.98
N SER A 540 -23.00 28.25 21.06
CA SER A 540 -22.20 27.77 19.93
C SER A 540 -20.89 27.15 20.44
N ASN A 541 -20.90 25.84 20.70
CA ASN A 541 -19.95 25.23 21.64
C ASN A 541 -18.69 24.61 20.98
N THR A 542 -18.10 25.30 20.01
CA THR A 542 -16.88 24.88 19.28
C THR A 542 -15.66 24.79 20.23
N HIS A 543 -15.39 23.61 20.77
CA HIS A 543 -14.32 23.37 21.72
C HIS A 543 -12.94 23.25 21.05
N ARG A 544 -12.01 24.15 21.41
CA ARG A 544 -10.59 24.05 21.06
C ARG A 544 -9.82 23.33 22.17
N TYR A 545 -8.91 22.43 21.80
CA TYR A 545 -7.85 21.93 22.67
C TYR A 545 -6.50 22.10 21.98
N TYR A 546 -5.64 22.94 22.55
CA TYR A 546 -4.23 23.05 22.17
C TYR A 546 -3.38 22.17 23.09
N TRP A 547 -2.42 21.45 22.51
CA TRP A 547 -1.34 20.71 23.18
C TRP A 547 -0.08 20.75 22.32
#